data_AF-Q4T6B9-F1
#
_entry.id   AF-Q4T6B9-F1
#
_cell.length_a   1.000
_cell.length_b   1.000
_cell.length_c   1.000
_cell.angle_alpha   90.00
_cell.angle_beta   90.00
_cell.angle_gamma   90.00
#
_symmetry.space_group_name_H-M   'P 1'
#
loop_
_entity.id
_entity.type
_entity.pdbx_description
1 polymer ?
#
loop_
_entity_poly.entity_id
_entity_poly.type
_entity_poly.pdbx_seq_one_letter_code
_entity_poly.pdbx_strand_id
1 'polypeptide(L)'
;MEASCWLSTGLVRRLIELPSPPLSRHQLKRLEEHSSWRLDWETWLQPQTHLRRFDVVSTAEQIPGRRQRALLKLDCNQASPRRYSSCGRSLLEPLMQCYWEWLVGRVPSWIAPNLITIIGLATNVFTTLVLVYYCPTATEQAPLWAYLLCAVGLFVYQSLDAIDGKQARRTNSSSPLGELFDHGCDSLSTVFVVLGTSIAVQMGTNPDWMFFCCFAGMFMFYCAHWQTYVSGTLRFGIIDVTEVQIFIILMYLLAAVGGAAFWQSLVSPAGTHTHTHPRLHVAALTLPSARLCSQIPVLNIQMKMVPAVCTFLGAIFSCTNYFRVIFTGGVGKNGSTIAGTSVLSPVLHIGSVITLAVMIYKKSAVQLFEKHPCLYILAFGFVSAKITNKLVVAHMTKSEMHLHDLVFLGPGLLFLDQYFNSFIDEYLVLWIALVISFFDLVRYCVSVCNQIACHLHICVFKIKP
;
A
#
# COMPACT_ATOMS: atom_id res chain seq x y z
N MET A 1 21.78 10.29 -28.77
CA MET A 1 22.27 11.34 -27.85
C MET A 1 21.90 10.95 -26.44
N GLU A 2 22.85 11.13 -25.53
CA GLU A 2 23.06 10.38 -24.29
C GLU A 2 21.90 10.44 -23.29
N ALA A 3 21.43 9.28 -22.86
CA ALA A 3 20.59 9.13 -21.68
C ALA A 3 21.48 9.14 -20.43
N SER A 4 21.89 10.34 -20.00
CA SER A 4 22.70 10.54 -18.80
C SER A 4 22.03 11.59 -17.92
N CYS A 5 21.56 11.18 -16.72
CA CYS A 5 21.80 11.87 -15.46
C CYS A 5 21.04 11.19 -14.30
N TRP A 6 21.69 10.25 -13.60
CA TRP A 6 21.37 9.91 -12.20
C TRP A 6 22.69 9.70 -11.43
N LEU A 7 22.90 10.53 -10.40
CA LEU A 7 23.89 10.43 -9.31
C LEU A 7 25.39 10.54 -9.66
N SER A 8 26.00 11.64 -9.19
CA SER A 8 27.44 11.89 -9.17
C SER A 8 28.14 10.93 -8.20
N THR A 9 28.74 9.86 -8.74
CA THR A 9 30.06 9.27 -8.37
C THR A 9 30.22 7.95 -9.14
N GLY A 10 31.37 7.73 -9.78
CA GLY A 10 31.58 6.64 -10.75
C GLY A 10 31.43 5.21 -10.20
N LEU A 11 31.53 5.02 -8.88
CA LEU A 11 31.41 3.70 -8.24
C LEU A 11 29.94 3.31 -8.01
N VAL A 12 29.13 4.23 -7.50
CA VAL A 12 27.68 4.05 -7.28
C VAL A 12 26.97 3.84 -8.62
N ARG A 13 27.38 4.59 -9.65
CA ARG A 13 26.89 4.41 -11.02
C ARG A 13 27.15 3.00 -11.54
N ARG A 14 28.37 2.47 -11.42
CA ARG A 14 28.71 1.11 -11.88
C ARG A 14 28.02 0.00 -11.09
N LEU A 15 27.81 0.19 -9.79
CA LEU A 15 27.11 -0.78 -8.93
C LEU A 15 25.61 -0.85 -9.23
N ILE A 16 24.99 0.31 -9.53
CA ILE A 16 23.58 0.38 -9.95
C ILE A 16 23.40 -0.14 -11.39
N GLU A 17 24.37 0.12 -12.28
CA GLU A 17 24.36 -0.29 -13.69
C GLU A 17 24.79 -1.75 -13.95
N LEU A 18 25.20 -2.53 -12.93
CA LEU A 18 25.41 -3.98 -13.11
C LEU A 18 24.14 -4.57 -13.76
N PRO A 19 24.21 -5.56 -14.67
CA PRO A 19 23.01 -6.06 -15.35
C PRO A 19 22.08 -6.77 -14.35
N SER A 20 20.93 -6.17 -14.01
CA SER A 20 19.80 -6.97 -13.55
C SER A 20 19.34 -7.81 -14.74
N PRO A 21 18.65 -8.96 -14.55
CA PRO A 21 18.08 -9.66 -15.69
C PRO A 21 17.27 -8.64 -16.53
N PRO A 22 17.67 -8.40 -17.79
CA PRO A 22 17.03 -7.39 -18.60
C PRO A 22 15.59 -7.82 -18.86
N LEU A 23 14.66 -6.87 -18.88
CA LEU A 23 13.34 -7.11 -19.45
C LEU A 23 13.55 -7.67 -20.85
N SER A 24 12.91 -8.78 -21.17
CA SER A 24 13.03 -9.37 -22.49
C SER A 24 12.52 -8.40 -23.55
N ARG A 25 13.02 -8.49 -24.79
CA ARG A 25 12.49 -7.68 -25.91
C ARG A 25 10.97 -7.86 -26.07
N HIS A 26 10.45 -9.05 -25.77
CA HIS A 26 9.02 -9.32 -25.76
C HIS A 26 8.29 -8.49 -24.68
N GLN A 27 8.81 -8.45 -23.45
CA GLN A 27 8.21 -7.63 -22.38
C GLN A 27 8.24 -6.14 -22.70
N LEU A 28 9.34 -5.64 -23.26
CA LEU A 28 9.45 -4.24 -23.69
C LEU A 28 8.43 -3.89 -24.77
N LYS A 29 8.27 -4.75 -25.78
CA LYS A 29 7.24 -4.59 -26.82
C LYS A 29 5.81 -4.62 -26.24
N ARG A 30 5.56 -5.46 -25.23
CA ARG A 30 4.26 -5.51 -24.55
C ARG A 30 3.96 -4.23 -23.77
N LEU A 31 4.97 -3.57 -23.22
CA LEU A 31 4.82 -2.25 -22.59
C LEU A 31 4.58 -1.15 -23.62
N GLU A 32 5.19 -1.23 -24.80
CA GLU A 32 4.88 -0.34 -25.92
C GLU A 32 3.42 -0.52 -26.39
N GLU A 33 2.97 -1.77 -26.53
CA GLU A 33 1.55 -2.08 -26.77
C GLU A 33 0.68 -1.52 -25.64
N HIS A 34 1.05 -1.71 -24.36
CA HIS A 34 0.37 -1.12 -23.20
C HIS A 34 0.27 0.41 -23.31
N SER A 35 1.26 1.05 -23.95
CA SER A 35 1.32 2.49 -24.14
C SER A 35 0.47 3.02 -25.30
N SER A 36 0.19 2.20 -26.33
CA SER A 36 -0.51 2.59 -27.57
C SER A 36 -2.03 2.53 -27.47
N TRP A 37 -2.59 1.92 -26.42
CA TRP A 37 -4.02 1.98 -26.08
C TRP A 37 -4.52 3.38 -25.68
N ARG A 38 -3.68 4.41 -25.83
CA ARG A 38 -3.83 5.80 -25.34
C ARG A 38 -4.43 6.76 -26.37
N LEU A 39 -4.63 6.36 -27.62
CA LEU A 39 -5.11 7.27 -28.69
C LEU A 39 -6.65 7.46 -28.75
N ASP A 40 -7.46 6.70 -27.99
CA ASP A 40 -8.94 6.77 -27.99
C ASP A 40 -9.54 7.58 -26.82
N TRP A 41 -8.87 8.63 -26.35
CA TRP A 41 -9.23 9.37 -25.13
C TRP A 41 -10.38 10.39 -25.30
N GLU A 42 -10.78 10.72 -26.53
CA GLU A 42 -11.87 11.69 -26.80
C GLU A 42 -13.25 11.26 -26.26
N THR A 43 -13.42 9.99 -25.89
CA THR A 43 -14.71 9.47 -25.40
C THR A 43 -15.02 9.79 -23.94
N TRP A 44 -14.03 10.17 -23.13
CA TRP A 44 -14.22 10.43 -21.69
C TRP A 44 -14.24 11.93 -21.31
N LEU A 45 -13.91 12.82 -22.25
CA LEU A 45 -13.78 14.26 -22.00
C LEU A 45 -14.99 15.09 -22.47
N GLN A 46 -16.10 14.48 -22.86
CA GLN A 46 -17.35 15.23 -23.06
C GLN A 46 -17.92 15.59 -21.68
N PRO A 47 -18.02 16.89 -21.33
CA PRO A 47 -18.87 17.30 -20.21
C PRO A 47 -20.28 16.79 -20.53
N GLN A 48 -20.98 16.19 -19.56
CA GLN A 48 -22.40 15.86 -19.72
C GLN A 48 -23.25 17.14 -19.72
N THR A 49 -23.07 18.01 -20.71
CA THR A 49 -23.82 19.27 -20.90
C THR A 49 -24.47 19.35 -22.27
N HIS A 50 -24.80 18.21 -22.89
CA HIS A 50 -25.74 18.18 -24.01
C HIS A 50 -27.04 17.48 -23.62
N LEU A 51 -27.91 18.25 -22.98
CA LEU A 51 -29.35 18.13 -23.12
C LEU A 51 -29.69 18.27 -24.63
N ARG A 52 -29.57 17.20 -25.39
CA ARG A 52 -30.32 17.10 -26.65
C ARG A 52 -31.76 16.78 -26.29
N ARG A 53 -32.64 17.75 -26.55
CA ARG A 53 -34.09 17.58 -26.71
C ARG A 53 -34.33 16.27 -27.45
N PHE A 54 -34.80 15.25 -26.74
CA PHE A 54 -35.57 14.19 -27.35
C PHE A 54 -37.02 14.52 -27.07
N ASP A 55 -37.77 14.65 -28.16
CA ASP A 55 -39.17 15.00 -28.17
C ASP A 55 -39.98 14.08 -27.25
N VAL A 56 -40.86 14.74 -26.51
CA VAL A 56 -41.84 14.14 -25.64
C VAL A 56 -42.82 13.35 -26.50
N VAL A 57 -42.76 12.02 -26.42
CA VAL A 57 -43.96 11.19 -26.61
C VAL A 57 -44.21 10.45 -25.31
N SER A 58 -45.41 10.67 -24.82
CA SER A 58 -45.98 10.21 -23.57
C SER A 58 -45.85 8.70 -23.36
N THR A 59 -45.40 8.31 -22.18
CA THR A 59 -46.19 7.46 -21.28
C THR A 59 -45.53 7.51 -19.90
N ALA A 60 -46.31 7.96 -18.92
CA ALA A 60 -45.94 7.94 -17.53
C ALA A 60 -46.15 6.52 -16.99
N GLU A 61 -45.14 5.95 -16.35
CA GLU A 61 -45.38 4.98 -15.28
C GLU A 61 -44.24 5.03 -14.24
N GLN A 62 -44.66 5.21 -12.99
CA GLN A 62 -43.85 5.37 -11.80
C GLN A 62 -43.09 4.09 -11.44
N ILE A 63 -41.75 4.14 -11.29
CA ILE A 63 -41.02 3.28 -10.33
C ILE A 63 -39.75 4.00 -9.83
N PRO A 64 -39.72 4.57 -8.60
CA PRO A 64 -38.49 5.07 -8.00
C PRO A 64 -37.73 3.91 -7.32
N GLY A 65 -36.44 3.74 -7.65
CA GLY A 65 -35.54 2.83 -6.91
C GLY A 65 -34.60 1.97 -7.77
N ARG A 66 -34.86 1.78 -9.08
CA ARG A 66 -33.99 0.97 -9.95
C ARG A 66 -32.82 1.74 -10.59
N ARG A 67 -32.90 3.07 -10.70
CA ARG A 67 -31.85 3.89 -11.37
C ARG A 67 -30.51 3.92 -10.62
N GLN A 68 -30.53 3.96 -9.29
CA GLN A 68 -29.28 3.94 -8.50
C GLN A 68 -28.56 2.58 -8.58
N ARG A 69 -29.34 1.48 -8.61
CA ARG A 69 -28.82 0.12 -8.71
C ARG A 69 -28.35 -0.25 -10.12
N ALA A 70 -28.86 0.44 -11.15
CA ALA A 70 -28.42 0.32 -12.53
C ALA A 70 -27.11 1.08 -12.79
N LEU A 71 -26.93 2.26 -12.21
CA LEU A 71 -25.66 3.01 -12.29
C LEU A 71 -24.48 2.27 -11.63
N LEU A 72 -24.74 1.52 -10.55
CA LEU A 72 -23.75 0.63 -9.93
C LEU A 72 -23.40 -0.62 -10.75
N LYS A 73 -24.23 -1.02 -11.72
CA LYS A 73 -24.01 -2.22 -12.57
C LYS A 73 -23.44 -1.90 -13.95
N LEU A 74 -23.54 -0.64 -14.40
CA LEU A 74 -23.14 -0.24 -15.75
C LEU A 74 -21.65 0.05 -15.91
N ASP A 75 -20.90 0.29 -14.82
CA ASP A 75 -19.48 0.70 -14.93
C ASP A 75 -18.51 -0.46 -15.22
N CYS A 76 -18.83 -1.70 -14.83
CA CYS A 76 -17.86 -2.81 -14.95
C CYS A 76 -18.08 -3.73 -16.18
N ASN A 77 -19.26 -3.70 -16.83
CA ASN A 77 -19.59 -4.63 -17.92
C ASN A 77 -19.36 -4.09 -19.34
N GLN A 78 -19.00 -2.80 -19.49
CA GLN A 78 -18.63 -2.21 -20.79
C GLN A 78 -17.11 -2.00 -20.98
N ALA A 79 -16.30 -2.33 -19.97
CA ALA A 79 -14.85 -2.31 -20.13
C ALA A 79 -14.41 -3.48 -21.01
N SER A 80 -14.05 -3.20 -22.27
CA SER A 80 -13.35 -4.15 -23.12
C SER A 80 -12.10 -4.67 -22.39
N PRO A 81 -11.75 -5.96 -22.45
CA PRO A 81 -10.66 -6.59 -21.69
C PRO A 81 -9.22 -6.13 -22.08
N ARG A 82 -9.09 -4.96 -22.71
CA ARG A 82 -7.86 -4.45 -23.35
C ARG A 82 -7.47 -3.02 -22.93
N ARG A 83 -8.22 -2.35 -22.05
CA ARG A 83 -7.89 -1.02 -21.51
C ARG A 83 -7.56 -1.10 -20.01
N TYR A 84 -6.55 -0.37 -19.55
CA TYR A 84 -6.35 -0.15 -18.10
C TYR A 84 -7.61 0.50 -17.55
N SER A 85 -8.25 -0.17 -16.60
CA SER A 85 -9.52 0.25 -16.03
C SER A 85 -9.49 -0.08 -14.55
N SER A 86 -9.70 0.94 -13.72
CA SER A 86 -10.06 0.74 -12.32
C SER A 86 -11.58 0.72 -12.18
N CYS A 87 -12.13 -0.14 -11.32
CA CYS A 87 -13.58 -0.25 -11.08
C CYS A 87 -13.85 -0.25 -9.57
N GLY A 88 -14.77 0.59 -9.11
CA GLY A 88 -15.08 0.78 -7.69
C GLY A 88 -15.04 2.26 -7.29
N ARG A 89 -15.63 2.59 -6.13
CA ARG A 89 -15.53 3.91 -5.49
C ARG A 89 -15.35 3.68 -4.00
N SER A 90 -14.23 4.13 -3.45
CA SER A 90 -14.02 4.10 -2.00
C SER A 90 -14.89 5.18 -1.31
N LEU A 91 -15.16 5.03 -0.02
CA LEU A 91 -16.14 5.83 0.72
C LEU A 91 -15.78 7.33 0.81
N LEU A 92 -14.54 7.64 1.16
CA LEU A 92 -14.02 8.99 1.36
C LEU A 92 -13.42 9.57 0.08
N GLU A 93 -13.18 8.73 -0.92
CA GLU A 93 -12.59 9.15 -2.17
C GLU A 93 -13.35 10.32 -2.82
N PRO A 94 -14.69 10.33 -2.98
CA PRO A 94 -15.40 11.47 -3.58
C PRO A 94 -15.17 12.81 -2.88
N LEU A 95 -15.00 12.80 -1.54
CA LEU A 95 -14.69 14.00 -0.77
C LEU A 95 -13.25 14.46 -1.04
N MET A 96 -12.32 13.51 -1.04
CA MET A 96 -10.91 13.77 -1.30
C MET A 96 -10.64 14.19 -2.75
N GLN A 97 -11.47 13.76 -3.71
CA GLN A 97 -11.34 14.15 -5.12
C GLN A 97 -11.39 15.69 -5.28
N CYS A 98 -12.29 16.39 -4.58
CA CYS A 98 -12.35 17.85 -4.63
C CYS A 98 -11.05 18.50 -4.16
N TYR A 99 -10.46 17.97 -3.08
CA TYR A 99 -9.18 18.44 -2.56
C TYR A 99 -8.03 18.14 -3.53
N TRP A 100 -7.97 16.94 -4.09
CA TRP A 100 -6.91 16.54 -5.04
C TRP A 100 -6.99 17.28 -6.37
N GLU A 101 -8.19 17.58 -6.87
CA GLU A 101 -8.40 18.40 -8.07
C GLU A 101 -7.94 19.85 -7.85
N TRP A 102 -8.22 20.41 -6.68
CA TRP A 102 -7.67 21.69 -6.28
C TRP A 102 -6.15 21.65 -6.19
N LEU A 103 -5.59 20.62 -5.55
CA LEU A 103 -4.16 20.48 -5.29
C LEU A 103 -3.35 20.31 -6.59
N VAL A 104 -3.79 19.41 -7.48
CA VAL A 104 -3.12 19.23 -8.78
C VAL A 104 -3.11 20.52 -9.58
N GLY A 105 -4.15 21.36 -9.47
CA GLY A 105 -4.20 22.68 -10.11
C GLY A 105 -3.11 23.65 -9.62
N ARG A 106 -2.58 23.44 -8.42
CA ARG A 106 -1.47 24.24 -7.84
C ARG A 106 -0.10 23.74 -8.23
N VAL A 107 0.02 22.50 -8.72
CA VAL A 107 1.29 21.95 -9.20
C VAL A 107 1.66 22.62 -10.53
N PRO A 108 2.87 23.20 -10.67
CA PRO A 108 3.35 23.72 -11.95
C PRO A 108 3.41 22.63 -13.03
N SER A 109 3.09 22.98 -14.27
CA SER A 109 3.03 22.02 -15.40
C SER A 109 4.39 21.41 -15.78
N TRP A 110 5.51 22.00 -15.34
CA TRP A 110 6.85 21.47 -15.59
C TRP A 110 7.28 20.37 -14.60
N ILE A 111 6.53 20.18 -13.51
CA ILE A 111 6.80 19.13 -12.54
C ILE A 111 6.31 17.79 -13.11
N ALA A 112 7.25 16.86 -13.29
CA ALA A 112 6.97 15.52 -13.75
C ALA A 112 6.19 14.70 -12.68
N PRO A 113 5.21 13.88 -13.08
CA PRO A 113 4.45 13.01 -12.17
C PRO A 113 5.33 12.15 -11.26
N ASN A 114 6.32 11.44 -11.82
CA ASN A 114 7.20 10.56 -11.05
C ASN A 114 8.04 11.31 -10.00
N LEU A 115 8.26 12.62 -10.17
CA LEU A 115 8.93 13.45 -9.15
C LEU A 115 8.00 13.65 -7.95
N ILE A 116 6.71 13.86 -8.20
CA ILE A 116 5.68 13.96 -7.15
C ILE A 116 5.66 12.67 -6.32
N THR A 117 5.62 11.52 -7.00
CA THR A 117 5.64 10.18 -6.36
C THR A 117 6.87 9.98 -5.47
N ILE A 118 8.09 10.28 -5.95
CA ILE A 118 9.32 10.15 -5.13
C ILE A 118 9.31 11.10 -3.94
N ILE A 119 8.86 12.34 -4.10
CA ILE A 119 8.80 13.30 -2.99
C ILE A 119 7.81 12.80 -1.93
N GLY A 120 6.65 12.28 -2.35
CA GLY A 120 5.70 11.60 -1.46
C GLY A 120 6.38 10.48 -0.69
N LEU A 121 6.92 9.49 -1.40
CA LEU A 121 7.60 8.34 -0.81
C LEU A 121 8.70 8.75 0.16
N ALA A 122 9.58 9.67 -0.24
CA ALA A 122 10.68 10.17 0.59
C ALA A 122 10.15 10.82 1.88
N THR A 123 9.03 11.54 1.81
CA THR A 123 8.38 12.13 2.98
C THR A 123 7.88 11.03 3.94
N ASN A 124 7.18 10.00 3.44
CA ASN A 124 6.70 8.91 4.29
C ASN A 124 7.85 8.11 4.92
N VAL A 125 8.89 7.80 4.14
CA VAL A 125 10.09 7.10 4.60
C VAL A 125 10.80 7.91 5.69
N PHE A 126 11.08 9.19 5.44
CA PHE A 126 11.79 10.05 6.39
C PHE A 126 11.04 10.14 7.71
N THR A 127 9.75 10.47 7.67
CA THR A 127 8.93 10.64 8.87
C THR A 127 8.84 9.33 9.67
N THR A 128 8.65 8.19 9.00
CA THR A 128 8.64 6.88 9.67
C THR A 128 10.00 6.50 10.25
N LEU A 129 11.11 6.79 9.57
CA LEU A 129 12.46 6.52 10.09
C LEU A 129 12.77 7.31 11.36
N VAL A 130 12.22 8.53 11.50
CA VAL A 130 12.28 9.27 12.76
C VAL A 130 11.57 8.50 13.88
N LEU A 131 10.40 7.91 13.64
CA LEU A 131 9.75 7.04 14.62
C LEU A 131 10.58 5.80 14.95
N VAL A 132 11.14 5.13 13.94
CA VAL A 132 12.00 3.95 14.12
C VAL A 132 13.23 4.27 14.97
N TYR A 133 13.82 5.47 14.80
CA TYR A 133 14.94 5.93 15.61
C TYR A 133 14.59 6.06 17.10
N TYR A 134 13.42 6.62 17.42
CA TYR A 134 12.97 6.75 18.80
C TYR A 134 12.42 5.45 19.41
N CYS A 135 11.85 4.57 18.59
CA CYS A 135 11.14 3.38 19.04
C CYS A 135 11.56 2.12 18.25
N PRO A 136 12.84 1.69 18.33
CA PRO A 136 13.35 0.57 17.54
C PRO A 136 12.73 -0.78 17.89
N THR A 137 12.18 -0.94 19.10
CA THR A 137 11.47 -2.16 19.52
C THR A 137 9.95 -2.02 19.42
N ALA A 138 9.44 -0.85 19.02
CA ALA A 138 8.01 -0.54 19.03
C ALA A 138 7.34 -0.73 20.41
N THR A 139 8.12 -0.66 21.49
CA THR A 139 7.64 -0.69 22.89
C THR A 139 7.73 0.69 23.54
N GLU A 140 8.62 1.53 23.01
CA GLU A 140 8.94 2.84 23.53
C GLU A 140 7.85 3.87 23.20
N GLN A 141 7.91 5.02 23.87
CA GLN A 141 7.09 6.18 23.52
C GLN A 141 7.96 7.24 22.84
N ALA A 142 7.57 7.62 21.62
CA ALA A 142 8.22 8.70 20.89
C ALA A 142 7.78 10.08 21.43
N PRO A 143 8.56 11.15 21.20
CA PRO A 143 8.11 12.49 21.50
C PRO A 143 6.90 12.88 20.64
N LEU A 144 6.01 13.71 21.19
CA LEU A 144 4.74 14.12 20.56
C LEU A 144 4.91 14.61 19.13
N TRP A 145 5.93 15.43 18.88
CA TRP A 145 6.18 16.00 17.55
C TRP A 145 6.51 14.94 16.50
N ALA A 146 7.06 13.79 16.88
CA ALA A 146 7.37 12.71 15.94
C ALA A 146 6.08 12.04 15.43
N TYR A 147 5.08 11.85 16.30
CA TYR A 147 3.76 11.37 15.88
C TYR A 147 3.05 12.38 14.98
N LEU A 148 3.10 13.68 15.31
CA LEU A 148 2.55 14.72 14.45
C LEU A 148 3.25 14.79 13.10
N LEU A 149 4.58 14.63 13.09
CA LEU A 149 5.37 14.59 11.87
C LEU A 149 4.93 13.42 10.97
N CYS A 150 4.66 12.23 11.52
CA CYS A 150 4.11 11.10 10.75
C CYS A 150 2.68 11.33 10.28
N ALA A 151 1.82 11.96 11.10
CA ALA A 151 0.46 12.31 10.69
C ALA A 151 0.46 13.23 9.46
N VAL A 152 1.25 14.31 9.52
CA VAL A 152 1.42 15.24 8.40
C VAL A 152 2.13 14.57 7.22
N GLY A 153 3.19 13.79 7.49
CA GLY A 153 3.97 13.10 6.46
C GLY A 153 3.14 12.11 5.66
N LEU A 154 2.30 11.31 6.33
CA LEU A 154 1.40 10.36 5.67
C LEU A 154 0.28 11.08 4.91
N PHE A 155 -0.25 12.19 5.42
CA PHE A 155 -1.21 13.01 4.68
C PHE A 155 -0.60 13.63 3.42
N VAL A 156 0.63 14.11 3.50
CA VAL A 156 1.39 14.60 2.34
C VAL A 156 1.64 13.47 1.35
N TYR A 157 2.09 12.30 1.82
CA TYR A 157 2.25 11.10 0.97
C TYR A 157 0.98 10.80 0.20
N GLN A 158 -0.15 10.60 0.90
CA GLN A 158 -1.46 10.32 0.31
C GLN A 158 -1.87 11.38 -0.72
N SER A 159 -1.62 12.65 -0.39
CA SER A 159 -1.99 13.76 -1.26
C SER A 159 -1.16 13.77 -2.55
N LEU A 160 0.14 13.50 -2.45
CA LEU A 160 1.06 13.50 -3.59
C LEU A 160 0.86 12.27 -4.49
N ASP A 161 0.64 11.11 -3.87
CA ASP A 161 0.27 9.85 -4.52
C ASP A 161 -1.00 10.01 -5.36
N ALA A 162 -2.09 10.51 -4.77
CA ALA A 162 -3.36 10.67 -5.48
C ALA A 162 -3.34 11.67 -6.65
N ILE A 163 -2.40 12.63 -6.65
CA ILE A 163 -2.30 13.65 -7.70
C ILE A 163 -1.29 13.32 -8.79
N ASP A 164 -0.42 12.33 -8.65
CA ASP A 164 0.62 12.08 -9.65
C ASP A 164 0.02 11.64 -11.00
N GLY A 165 -0.96 10.74 -10.99
CA GLY A 165 -1.69 10.29 -12.18
C GLY A 165 -2.61 11.40 -12.71
N LYS A 166 -3.15 12.26 -11.83
CA LYS A 166 -3.91 13.45 -12.24
C LYS A 166 -3.00 14.44 -12.96
N GLN A 167 -1.80 14.67 -12.45
CA GLN A 167 -0.79 15.51 -13.09
C GLN A 167 -0.40 14.90 -14.43
N ALA A 168 -0.15 13.59 -14.49
CA ALA A 168 0.20 12.89 -15.73
C ALA A 168 -0.87 13.07 -16.82
N ARG A 169 -2.15 13.03 -16.44
CA ARG A 169 -3.26 13.33 -17.35
C ARG A 169 -3.29 14.81 -17.75
N ARG A 170 -3.10 15.73 -16.80
CA ARG A 170 -3.09 17.19 -17.04
C ARG A 170 -1.97 17.63 -17.98
N THR A 171 -0.79 17.01 -17.88
CA THR A 171 0.40 17.33 -18.70
C THR A 171 0.56 16.43 -19.91
N ASN A 172 -0.43 15.57 -20.20
CA ASN A 172 -0.40 14.59 -21.29
C ASN A 172 0.88 13.72 -21.28
N SER A 173 1.36 13.37 -20.09
CA SER A 173 2.59 12.62 -19.85
C SER A 173 2.35 11.26 -19.17
N SER A 174 1.11 10.77 -19.18
CA SER A 174 0.78 9.41 -18.74
C SER A 174 1.62 8.39 -19.49
N SER A 175 2.13 7.37 -18.80
CA SER A 175 2.97 6.32 -19.39
C SER A 175 2.89 5.02 -18.60
N PRO A 176 3.22 3.84 -19.18
CA PRO A 176 3.33 2.62 -18.39
C PRO A 176 4.46 2.75 -17.35
N LEU A 177 5.53 3.47 -17.69
CA LEU A 177 6.58 3.78 -16.71
C LEU A 177 6.01 4.48 -15.47
N GLY A 178 5.14 5.47 -15.65
CA GLY A 178 4.50 6.18 -14.53
C GLY A 178 3.63 5.28 -13.66
N GLU A 179 2.84 4.40 -14.28
CA GLU A 179 2.02 3.39 -13.55
C GLU A 179 2.89 2.41 -12.76
N LEU A 180 3.98 1.91 -13.35
CA LEU A 180 4.94 1.09 -12.62
C LEU A 180 5.57 1.85 -11.45
N PHE A 181 5.88 3.13 -11.68
CA PHE A 181 6.57 3.97 -10.72
C PHE A 181 5.70 4.24 -9.48
N ASP A 182 4.44 4.59 -9.71
CA ASP A 182 3.38 4.77 -8.71
C ASP A 182 3.22 3.51 -7.83
N HIS A 183 2.74 2.40 -8.41
CA HIS A 183 2.54 1.15 -7.68
C HIS A 183 3.83 0.57 -7.08
N GLY A 184 4.97 0.84 -7.73
CA GLY A 184 6.28 0.45 -7.25
C GLY A 184 6.71 1.20 -5.99
N CYS A 185 6.34 2.48 -5.87
CA CYS A 185 6.57 3.30 -4.68
C CYS A 185 5.55 2.96 -3.58
N ASP A 186 4.29 2.70 -3.92
CA ASP A 186 3.27 2.26 -2.98
C ASP A 186 3.63 0.98 -2.24
N SER A 187 4.24 0.01 -2.93
CA SER A 187 4.67 -1.25 -2.31
C SER A 187 5.72 -1.03 -1.23
N LEU A 188 6.64 -0.10 -1.46
CA LEU A 188 7.68 0.29 -0.50
C LEU A 188 7.08 1.14 0.62
N SER A 189 6.23 2.11 0.28
CA SER A 189 5.53 2.96 1.24
C SER A 189 4.72 2.14 2.23
N THR A 190 4.04 1.08 1.76
CA THR A 190 3.25 0.16 2.59
C THR A 190 4.08 -0.42 3.75
N VAL A 191 5.36 -0.76 3.52
CA VAL A 191 6.27 -1.25 4.58
C VAL A 191 6.42 -0.23 5.71
N PHE A 192 6.62 1.04 5.36
CA PHE A 192 6.79 2.12 6.33
C PHE A 192 5.47 2.46 7.01
N VAL A 193 4.34 2.46 6.29
CA VAL A 193 3.02 2.72 6.87
C VAL A 193 2.67 1.67 7.93
N VAL A 194 2.82 0.37 7.64
CA VAL A 194 2.47 -0.69 8.61
C VAL A 194 3.41 -0.69 9.82
N LEU A 195 4.69 -0.39 9.60
CA LEU A 195 5.69 -0.29 10.66
C LEU A 195 5.41 0.92 11.58
N GLY A 196 5.23 2.11 11.00
CA GLY A 196 4.93 3.33 11.73
C GLY A 196 3.63 3.24 12.53
N THR A 197 2.59 2.61 11.95
CA THR A 197 1.33 2.34 12.65
C THR A 197 1.52 1.42 13.86
N SER A 198 2.33 0.36 13.70
CA SER A 198 2.64 -0.57 14.79
C SER A 198 3.43 0.09 15.91
N ILE A 199 4.37 0.99 15.58
CA ILE A 199 5.10 1.82 16.55
C ILE A 199 4.14 2.77 17.28
N ALA A 200 3.25 3.44 16.55
CA ALA A 200 2.33 4.44 17.11
C ALA A 200 1.45 3.89 18.24
N VAL A 201 1.05 2.62 18.15
CA VAL A 201 0.20 1.96 19.16
C VAL A 201 0.97 1.07 20.14
N GLN A 202 2.31 1.07 20.07
CA GLN A 202 3.20 0.22 20.88
C GLN A 202 2.94 -1.28 20.74
N MET A 203 2.73 -1.74 19.50
CA MET A 203 2.49 -3.17 19.23
C MET A 203 3.69 -4.07 19.56
N GLY A 204 4.89 -3.54 19.74
CA GLY A 204 6.06 -4.34 20.17
C GLY A 204 5.85 -5.03 21.51
N THR A 205 4.95 -4.52 22.36
CA THR A 205 4.55 -5.19 23.61
C THR A 205 3.78 -6.50 23.37
N ASN A 206 3.29 -6.72 22.15
CA ASN A 206 2.54 -7.89 21.70
C ASN A 206 3.14 -8.37 20.35
N PRO A 207 4.34 -8.98 20.34
CA PRO A 207 5.09 -9.28 19.11
C PRO A 207 4.31 -10.11 18.08
N ASP A 208 3.55 -11.13 18.51
CA ASP A 208 2.74 -11.95 17.59
C ASP A 208 1.73 -11.11 16.79
N TRP A 209 1.09 -10.14 17.45
CA TRP A 209 0.14 -9.24 16.81
C TRP A 209 0.83 -8.18 15.95
N MET A 210 2.00 -7.67 16.38
CA MET A 210 2.82 -6.80 15.54
C MET A 210 3.22 -7.49 14.23
N PHE A 211 3.72 -8.74 14.34
CA PHE A 211 4.07 -9.57 13.21
C PHE A 211 2.87 -9.74 12.28
N PHE A 212 1.73 -10.17 12.83
CA PHE A 212 0.50 -10.34 12.07
C PHE A 212 0.09 -9.05 11.34
N CYS A 213 -0.02 -7.92 12.03
CA CYS A 213 -0.48 -6.65 11.44
C CYS A 213 0.44 -6.19 10.30
N CYS A 214 1.76 -6.21 10.49
CA CYS A 214 2.72 -5.81 9.46
C CYS A 214 2.65 -6.71 8.23
N PHE A 215 2.71 -8.03 8.41
CA PHE A 215 2.69 -8.97 7.29
C PHE A 215 1.31 -9.06 6.62
N ALA A 216 0.21 -8.89 7.37
CA ALA A 216 -1.13 -8.80 6.80
C ALA A 216 -1.28 -7.55 5.92
N GLY A 217 -0.76 -6.39 6.33
CA GLY A 217 -0.79 -5.18 5.51
C GLY A 217 -0.03 -5.34 4.19
N MET A 218 1.20 -5.86 4.26
CA MET A 218 2.01 -6.17 3.06
C MET A 218 1.33 -7.21 2.16
N PHE A 219 0.74 -8.25 2.75
CA PHE A 219 0.01 -9.29 2.02
C PHE A 219 -1.26 -8.75 1.33
N MET A 220 -2.03 -7.90 2.00
CA MET A 220 -3.22 -7.29 1.41
C MET A 220 -2.88 -6.42 0.19
N PHE A 221 -1.81 -5.64 0.28
CA PHE A 221 -1.33 -4.84 -0.84
C PHE A 221 -0.86 -5.73 -2.02
N TYR A 222 -0.17 -6.84 -1.71
CA TYR A 222 0.18 -7.85 -2.72
C TYR A 222 -1.06 -8.48 -3.36
N CYS A 223 -2.10 -8.81 -2.59
CA CYS A 223 -3.35 -9.39 -3.09
C CYS A 223 -4.11 -8.46 -4.05
N ALA A 224 -4.09 -7.15 -3.81
CA ALA A 224 -4.68 -6.17 -4.74
C ALA A 224 -4.01 -6.23 -6.13
N HIS A 225 -2.68 -6.36 -6.15
CA HIS A 225 -1.90 -6.51 -7.37
C HIS A 225 -2.04 -7.91 -8.00
N TRP A 226 -2.19 -8.94 -7.17
CA TRP A 226 -2.43 -10.30 -7.65
C TRP A 226 -3.81 -10.39 -8.33
N GLN A 227 -4.85 -9.82 -7.72
CA GLN A 227 -6.15 -9.69 -8.37
C GLN A 227 -6.00 -9.00 -9.73
N THR A 228 -5.23 -7.92 -9.80
CA THR A 228 -5.00 -7.17 -11.05
C THR A 228 -4.26 -8.03 -12.09
N TYR A 229 -3.25 -8.80 -11.69
CA TYR A 229 -2.56 -9.77 -12.56
C TYR A 229 -3.48 -10.86 -13.13
N VAL A 230 -4.53 -11.23 -12.41
CA VAL A 230 -5.53 -12.23 -12.84
C VAL A 230 -6.62 -11.59 -13.71
N SER A 231 -7.17 -10.44 -13.29
CA SER A 231 -8.37 -9.84 -13.87
C SER A 231 -8.09 -8.77 -14.93
N GLY A 232 -6.87 -8.22 -14.99
CA GLY A 232 -6.49 -7.08 -15.82
C GLY A 232 -7.02 -5.73 -15.35
N THR A 233 -7.67 -5.67 -14.19
CA THR A 233 -8.28 -4.45 -13.65
C THR A 233 -8.05 -4.36 -12.14
N LEU A 234 -7.58 -3.20 -11.68
CA LEU A 234 -7.50 -2.91 -10.25
C LEU A 234 -8.91 -2.58 -9.75
N ARG A 235 -9.45 -3.37 -8.83
CA ARG A 235 -10.80 -3.18 -8.30
C ARG A 235 -10.73 -2.66 -6.89
N PHE A 236 -11.35 -1.51 -6.67
CA PHE A 236 -11.38 -0.85 -5.38
C PHE A 236 -12.59 -1.30 -4.56
N GLY A 237 -12.36 -1.49 -3.26
CA GLY A 237 -13.39 -1.78 -2.27
C GLY A 237 -14.14 -0.52 -1.81
N ILE A 238 -15.13 -0.72 -0.93
CA ILE A 238 -15.80 0.39 -0.24
C ILE A 238 -14.85 1.03 0.79
N ILE A 239 -14.06 0.19 1.47
CA ILE A 239 -12.95 0.59 2.34
C ILE A 239 -11.68 0.16 1.61
N ASP A 240 -10.85 1.13 1.26
CA ASP A 240 -9.62 0.92 0.51
C ASP A 240 -8.48 1.77 1.10
N VAL A 241 -7.36 1.89 0.36
CA VAL A 241 -6.13 2.56 0.81
C VAL A 241 -6.40 3.97 1.37
N THR A 242 -7.30 4.75 0.76
CA THR A 242 -7.66 6.11 1.21
C THR A 242 -8.21 6.12 2.64
N GLU A 243 -9.22 5.30 2.94
CA GLU A 243 -9.81 5.21 4.28
C GLU A 243 -8.80 4.71 5.30
N VAL A 244 -8.02 3.70 4.94
CA VAL A 244 -7.03 3.08 5.82
C VAL A 244 -5.96 4.10 6.20
N GLN A 245 -5.44 4.87 5.24
CA GLN A 245 -4.45 5.90 5.49
C GLN A 245 -5.02 7.05 6.34
N ILE A 246 -6.26 7.51 6.09
CA ILE A 246 -6.92 8.52 6.94
C ILE A 246 -7.10 8.02 8.37
N PHE A 247 -7.50 6.76 8.54
CA PHE A 247 -7.60 6.12 9.85
C PHE A 247 -6.23 6.08 10.57
N ILE A 248 -5.16 5.74 9.86
CA ILE A 248 -3.79 5.73 10.40
C ILE A 248 -3.33 7.15 10.78
N ILE A 249 -3.65 8.17 9.98
CA ILE A 249 -3.40 9.57 10.33
C ILE A 249 -4.08 9.92 11.66
N LEU A 250 -5.34 9.50 11.84
CA LEU A 250 -6.05 9.65 13.12
C LEU A 250 -5.36 8.90 14.27
N MET A 251 -4.85 7.70 14.02
CA MET A 251 -4.08 6.96 15.03
C MET A 251 -2.81 7.71 15.45
N TYR A 252 -2.07 8.31 14.51
CA TYR A 252 -0.93 9.14 14.86
C TYR A 252 -1.32 10.36 15.70
N LEU A 253 -2.44 11.02 15.38
CA LEU A 253 -2.96 12.14 16.18
C LEU A 253 -3.37 11.69 17.59
N LEU A 254 -4.00 10.52 17.73
CA LEU A 254 -4.35 9.93 19.02
C LEU A 254 -3.09 9.55 19.81
N ALA A 255 -2.05 9.02 19.16
CA ALA A 255 -0.76 8.74 19.79
C ALA A 255 -0.06 10.03 20.26
N ALA A 256 -0.14 11.12 19.48
CA ALA A 256 0.40 12.42 19.85
C ALA A 256 -0.27 12.99 21.11
N VAL A 257 -1.60 12.92 21.21
CA VAL A 257 -2.37 13.49 22.33
C VAL A 257 -2.38 12.57 23.55
N GLY A 258 -2.57 11.27 23.35
CA GLY A 258 -2.79 10.28 24.41
C GLY A 258 -1.54 9.51 24.86
N GLY A 259 -0.48 9.48 24.04
CA GLY A 259 0.76 8.74 24.32
C GLY A 259 0.55 7.25 24.61
N ALA A 260 1.49 6.65 25.35
CA ALA A 260 1.41 5.24 25.76
C ALA A 260 0.16 4.94 26.60
N ALA A 261 -0.21 5.87 27.48
CA ALA A 261 -1.30 5.70 28.44
C ALA A 261 -2.64 5.43 27.73
N PHE A 262 -2.92 6.12 26.62
CA PHE A 262 -4.11 5.88 25.82
C PHE A 262 -4.12 4.46 25.24
N TRP A 263 -3.03 4.01 24.61
CA TRP A 263 -2.97 2.70 23.96
C TRP A 263 -2.95 1.53 24.94
N GLN A 264 -2.44 1.75 26.15
CA GLN A 264 -2.42 0.77 27.23
C GLN A 264 -3.73 0.76 28.05
N SER A 265 -4.55 1.81 27.95
CA SER A 265 -5.84 1.88 28.63
C SER A 265 -6.76 0.75 28.18
N LEU A 266 -7.62 0.31 29.10
CA LEU A 266 -8.60 -0.72 28.83
C LEU A 266 -9.83 -0.10 28.16
N VAL A 267 -10.34 -0.77 27.12
CA VAL A 267 -11.61 -0.42 26.47
C VAL A 267 -12.73 -0.61 27.50
N SER A 268 -13.12 0.46 28.18
CA SER A 268 -14.32 0.48 29.02
C SER A 268 -15.48 1.07 28.21
N PRO A 269 -16.70 0.51 28.27
CA PRO A 269 -17.84 1.15 27.63
C PRO A 269 -17.99 2.58 28.14
N ALA A 270 -18.27 3.51 27.23
CA ALA A 270 -18.61 4.89 27.57
C ALA A 270 -19.78 4.88 28.58
N GLY A 271 -19.46 5.07 29.86
CA GLY A 271 -20.44 4.93 30.95
C GLY A 271 -19.84 4.64 32.33
N THR A 272 -18.60 4.17 32.44
CA THR A 272 -17.95 4.04 33.76
C THR A 272 -17.03 5.24 34.01
N HIS A 273 -17.61 6.38 34.37
CA HIS A 273 -16.88 7.34 35.20
C HIS A 273 -16.60 6.65 36.53
N THR A 274 -15.44 6.02 36.67
CA THR A 274 -14.87 5.72 37.97
C THR A 274 -14.55 7.06 38.60
N HIS A 275 -15.45 7.53 39.46
CA HIS A 275 -15.20 8.61 40.38
C HIS A 275 -14.03 8.21 41.30
N THR A 276 -12.79 8.50 40.89
CA THR A 276 -11.70 8.73 41.84
C THR A 276 -11.81 10.18 42.29
N HIS A 277 -12.62 10.42 43.32
CA HIS A 277 -12.58 11.69 44.05
C HIS A 277 -11.28 11.75 44.88
N PRO A 278 -10.45 12.81 44.75
CA PRO A 278 -10.03 13.56 45.91
C PRO A 278 -11.14 14.58 46.24
N ARG A 279 -11.47 14.67 47.53
CA ARG A 279 -12.54 15.49 48.11
C ARG A 279 -12.59 16.92 47.54
N LEU A 280 -13.75 17.33 47.03
CA LEU A 280 -14.25 18.70 47.15
C LEU A 280 -15.77 18.72 46.94
N HIS A 281 -16.47 19.23 47.96
CA HIS A 281 -17.91 19.47 48.00
C HIS A 281 -18.35 20.46 46.91
N VAL A 282 -19.45 20.19 46.17
CA VAL A 282 -20.58 21.11 45.92
C VAL A 282 -21.78 20.26 45.44
N ALA A 283 -22.98 20.61 45.92
CA ALA A 283 -24.23 19.86 45.81
C ALA A 283 -25.02 20.04 44.49
N ALA A 284 -25.71 18.96 44.12
CA ALA A 284 -27.07 18.84 43.58
C ALA A 284 -27.51 19.60 42.30
N LEU A 285 -27.86 18.83 41.26
CA LEU A 285 -29.16 18.94 40.56
C LEU A 285 -29.47 17.64 39.81
N THR A 286 -30.56 17.00 40.22
CA THR A 286 -31.07 15.69 39.79
C THR A 286 -32.01 15.80 38.59
N LEU A 287 -31.84 14.93 37.58
CA LEU A 287 -32.92 14.51 36.67
C LEU A 287 -32.93 12.98 36.55
N PRO A 288 -34.11 12.33 36.40
CA PRO A 288 -34.27 10.90 36.66
C PRO A 288 -33.91 10.01 35.47
N SER A 289 -33.30 8.89 35.82
CA SER A 289 -32.86 7.78 34.98
C SER A 289 -33.97 7.15 34.11
N ALA A 290 -33.78 7.12 32.79
CA ALA A 290 -34.27 6.05 31.94
C ALA A 290 -33.21 4.94 31.92
N ARG A 291 -33.43 3.91 32.75
CA ARG A 291 -32.62 2.70 32.83
C ARG A 291 -32.83 1.88 31.55
N LEU A 292 -31.79 1.71 30.74
CA LEU A 292 -31.66 0.53 29.90
C LEU A 292 -30.37 -0.18 30.32
N CYS A 293 -30.52 -1.04 31.33
CA CYS A 293 -29.50 -1.97 31.75
C CYS A 293 -29.52 -3.16 30.78
N SER A 294 -28.58 -3.21 29.86
CA SER A 294 -28.07 -4.48 29.34
C SER A 294 -26.60 -4.53 29.67
N GLN A 295 -26.24 -5.28 30.72
CA GLN A 295 -24.86 -5.64 30.95
C GLN A 295 -24.41 -6.53 29.79
N ILE A 296 -23.58 -5.96 28.91
CA ILE A 296 -22.80 -6.74 27.95
C ILE A 296 -21.47 -7.07 28.65
N PRO A 297 -21.06 -8.34 28.69
CA PRO A 297 -19.85 -8.73 29.38
C PRO A 297 -18.59 -8.20 28.68
N VAL A 298 -17.73 -7.57 29.46
CA VAL A 298 -16.29 -7.85 29.57
C VAL A 298 -15.52 -7.99 28.26
N LEU A 299 -14.89 -6.90 27.80
CA LEU A 299 -13.65 -7.00 27.04
C LEU A 299 -12.60 -6.17 27.76
N ASN A 300 -11.84 -6.83 28.66
CA ASN A 300 -10.65 -6.29 29.31
C ASN A 300 -9.49 -6.19 28.30
N ILE A 301 -9.75 -5.56 27.15
CA ILE A 301 -8.85 -5.47 26.01
C ILE A 301 -8.19 -4.09 26.02
N GLN A 302 -6.87 -4.06 25.83
CA GLN A 302 -6.12 -2.80 25.70
C GLN A 302 -6.50 -2.08 24.40
N MET A 303 -6.60 -0.75 24.41
CA MET A 303 -6.95 0.06 23.24
C MET A 303 -6.07 -0.24 22.01
N LYS A 304 -4.78 -0.58 22.20
CA LYS A 304 -3.86 -0.99 21.12
C LYS A 304 -4.34 -2.20 20.32
N MET A 305 -5.14 -3.07 20.93
CA MET A 305 -5.67 -4.28 20.29
C MET A 305 -6.86 -3.97 19.37
N VAL A 306 -7.52 -2.82 19.53
CA VAL A 306 -8.65 -2.43 18.68
C VAL A 306 -8.21 -2.28 17.22
N PRO A 307 -7.17 -1.49 16.88
CA PRO A 307 -6.61 -1.47 15.54
C PRO A 307 -6.18 -2.86 15.03
N ALA A 308 -5.55 -3.68 15.87
CA ALA A 308 -5.10 -5.02 15.47
C ALA A 308 -6.26 -5.96 15.09
N VAL A 309 -7.35 -5.96 15.88
CA VAL A 309 -8.58 -6.69 15.57
C VAL A 309 -9.25 -6.13 14.31
N CYS A 310 -9.27 -4.80 14.14
CA CYS A 310 -9.76 -4.18 12.91
C CYS A 310 -8.94 -4.62 11.69
N THR A 311 -7.61 -4.68 11.79
CA THR A 311 -6.73 -5.21 10.73
C THR A 311 -7.05 -6.67 10.43
N PHE A 312 -7.26 -7.51 11.46
CA PHE A 312 -7.63 -8.91 11.27
C PHE A 312 -8.96 -9.08 10.53
N LEU A 313 -10.02 -8.40 10.99
CA LEU A 313 -11.34 -8.46 10.37
C LEU A 313 -11.32 -7.86 8.95
N GLY A 314 -10.62 -6.74 8.78
CA GLY A 314 -10.40 -6.08 7.49
C GLY A 314 -9.63 -6.97 6.51
N ALA A 315 -8.63 -7.72 6.99
CA ALA A 315 -7.89 -8.70 6.19
C ALA A 315 -8.79 -9.86 5.76
N ILE A 316 -9.62 -10.41 6.64
CA ILE A 316 -10.60 -11.46 6.26
C ILE A 316 -11.55 -10.94 5.19
N PHE A 317 -12.14 -9.76 5.40
CA PHE A 317 -13.07 -9.16 4.46
C PHE A 317 -12.42 -8.90 3.09
N SER A 318 -11.25 -8.25 3.09
CA SER A 318 -10.53 -7.89 1.87
C SER A 318 -10.04 -9.13 1.11
N CYS A 319 -9.45 -10.09 1.81
CA CYS A 319 -9.03 -11.36 1.22
C CYS A 319 -10.23 -12.09 0.60
N THR A 320 -11.38 -12.14 1.27
CA THR A 320 -12.58 -12.78 0.70
C THR A 320 -12.96 -12.15 -0.64
N ASN A 321 -12.89 -10.82 -0.75
CA ASN A 321 -13.17 -10.10 -2.00
C ASN A 321 -12.10 -10.38 -3.08
N TYR A 322 -10.81 -10.29 -2.75
CA TYR A 322 -9.73 -10.56 -3.68
C TYR A 322 -9.75 -12.01 -4.19
N PHE A 323 -9.84 -12.98 -3.27
CA PHE A 323 -9.85 -14.40 -3.62
C PHE A 323 -11.10 -14.81 -4.39
N ARG A 324 -12.25 -14.17 -4.12
CA ARG A 324 -13.44 -14.37 -4.95
C ARG A 324 -13.17 -14.05 -6.41
N VAL A 325 -12.48 -12.93 -6.70
CA VAL A 325 -12.13 -12.55 -8.08
C VAL A 325 -11.04 -13.47 -8.66
N ILE A 326 -10.01 -13.79 -7.87
CA ILE A 326 -8.91 -14.67 -8.30
C ILE A 326 -9.42 -16.07 -8.68
N PHE A 327 -10.33 -16.64 -7.89
CA PHE A 327 -10.85 -17.99 -8.12
C PHE A 327 -11.99 -18.07 -9.14
N THR A 328 -12.63 -16.95 -9.52
CA THR A 328 -13.57 -16.94 -10.65
C THR A 328 -12.89 -17.13 -12.01
N GLY A 329 -11.56 -17.18 -12.05
CA GLY A 329 -10.76 -17.29 -13.26
C GLY A 329 -10.31 -15.94 -13.78
N GLY A 330 -9.14 -15.93 -14.42
CA GLY A 330 -8.57 -14.73 -15.03
C GLY A 330 -9.02 -14.53 -16.47
N VAL A 331 -8.63 -13.38 -17.03
CA VAL A 331 -8.96 -12.98 -18.42
C VAL A 331 -8.10 -13.69 -19.48
N GLY A 332 -7.15 -14.52 -19.05
CA GLY A 332 -6.30 -15.30 -19.93
C GLY A 332 -7.00 -16.51 -20.54
N LYS A 333 -6.31 -17.18 -21.47
CA LYS A 333 -6.81 -18.38 -22.14
C LYS A 333 -7.20 -19.45 -21.11
N ASN A 334 -8.38 -20.05 -21.25
CA ASN A 334 -8.90 -21.07 -20.32
C ASN A 334 -9.06 -20.58 -18.86
N GLY A 335 -9.32 -19.27 -18.64
CA GLY A 335 -9.46 -18.72 -17.29
C GLY A 335 -8.14 -18.53 -16.54
N SER A 336 -7.01 -18.53 -17.26
CA SER A 336 -5.67 -18.27 -16.71
C SER A 336 -5.44 -16.78 -16.43
N THR A 337 -4.32 -16.46 -15.79
CA THR A 337 -3.83 -15.07 -15.64
C THR A 337 -3.63 -14.39 -16.99
N ILE A 338 -3.40 -13.08 -16.99
CA ILE A 338 -3.09 -12.33 -18.22
C ILE A 338 -1.84 -12.86 -18.94
N ALA A 339 -0.91 -13.47 -18.20
CA ALA A 339 0.29 -14.11 -18.75
C ALA A 339 0.06 -15.53 -19.28
N GLY A 340 -1.15 -16.09 -19.17
CA GLY A 340 -1.42 -17.48 -19.54
C GLY A 340 -0.99 -18.50 -18.48
N THR A 341 -0.53 -18.06 -17.31
CA THR A 341 -0.16 -18.92 -16.18
C THR A 341 -1.33 -19.22 -15.25
N SER A 342 -1.19 -20.21 -14.38
CA SER A 342 -2.16 -20.47 -13.30
C SER A 342 -2.45 -19.21 -12.49
N VAL A 343 -3.72 -18.98 -12.16
CA VAL A 343 -4.15 -17.89 -11.27
C VAL A 343 -3.54 -17.98 -9.88
N LEU A 344 -3.01 -19.15 -9.51
CA LEU A 344 -2.33 -19.41 -8.24
C LEU A 344 -0.81 -19.25 -8.30
N SER A 345 -0.21 -19.00 -9.47
CA SER A 345 1.25 -18.86 -9.60
C SER A 345 1.87 -17.83 -8.63
N PRO A 346 1.22 -16.68 -8.33
CA PRO A 346 1.79 -15.70 -7.40
C PRO A 346 1.78 -16.14 -5.92
N VAL A 347 1.08 -17.23 -5.56
CA VAL A 347 1.08 -17.78 -4.18
C VAL A 347 2.49 -18.17 -3.76
N LEU A 348 3.26 -18.78 -4.66
CA LEU A 348 4.57 -19.32 -4.32
C LEU A 348 5.54 -18.22 -3.90
N HIS A 349 5.46 -17.04 -4.51
CA HIS A 349 6.34 -15.91 -4.22
C HIS A 349 6.05 -15.26 -2.87
N ILE A 350 4.80 -14.89 -2.60
CA ILE A 350 4.46 -14.26 -1.31
C ILE A 350 4.44 -15.30 -0.18
N GLY A 351 4.03 -16.54 -0.49
CA GLY A 351 4.01 -17.65 0.43
C GLY A 351 5.40 -18.04 0.92
N SER A 352 6.42 -18.02 0.05
CA SER A 352 7.80 -18.26 0.47
C SER A 352 8.33 -17.15 1.39
N VAL A 353 8.02 -15.87 1.11
CA VAL A 353 8.40 -14.74 1.98
C VAL A 353 7.76 -14.90 3.38
N ILE A 354 6.45 -15.13 3.44
CA ILE A 354 5.73 -15.29 4.71
C ILE A 354 6.20 -16.55 5.46
N THR A 355 6.40 -17.66 4.75
CA THR A 355 6.87 -18.91 5.38
C THR A 355 8.26 -18.72 5.98
N LEU A 356 9.21 -18.14 5.23
CA LEU A 356 10.54 -17.84 5.74
C LEU A 356 10.47 -16.87 6.93
N ALA A 357 9.64 -15.83 6.85
CA ALA A 357 9.46 -14.89 7.95
C ALA A 357 8.90 -15.55 9.21
N VAL A 358 7.92 -16.46 9.09
CA VAL A 358 7.37 -17.19 10.25
C VAL A 358 8.39 -18.18 10.80
N MET A 359 9.09 -18.91 9.92
CA MET A 359 10.10 -19.88 10.34
C MET A 359 11.24 -19.20 11.09
N ILE A 360 11.76 -18.09 10.56
CA ILE A 360 12.86 -17.35 11.17
C ILE A 360 12.43 -16.73 12.49
N TYR A 361 11.20 -16.20 12.54
CA TYR A 361 10.63 -15.70 13.79
C TYR A 361 10.54 -16.82 14.84
N LYS A 362 9.90 -17.95 14.53
CA LYS A 362 9.61 -19.00 15.52
C LYS A 362 10.80 -19.89 15.88
N LYS A 363 11.87 -19.95 15.07
CA LYS A 363 13.07 -20.75 15.34
C LYS A 363 14.26 -19.96 15.89
N SER A 364 14.19 -18.63 15.92
CA SER A 364 15.31 -17.82 16.39
C SER A 364 15.67 -18.13 17.85
N ALA A 365 16.94 -18.49 18.09
CA ALA A 365 17.43 -18.77 19.44
C ALA A 365 17.55 -17.48 20.27
N VAL A 366 17.79 -16.35 19.61
CA VAL A 366 17.99 -15.04 20.23
C VAL A 366 16.72 -14.20 20.34
N GLN A 367 15.57 -14.71 19.89
CA GLN A 367 14.30 -13.96 19.79
C GLN A 367 14.48 -12.71 18.90
N LEU A 368 14.99 -12.94 17.69
CA LEU A 368 15.42 -11.89 16.76
C LEU A 368 14.31 -10.88 16.46
N PHE A 369 13.08 -11.35 16.24
CA PHE A 369 11.95 -10.47 15.96
C PHE A 369 11.52 -9.68 17.20
N GLU A 370 11.46 -10.29 18.38
CA GLU A 370 11.06 -9.62 19.62
C GLU A 370 12.04 -8.52 20.03
N LYS A 371 13.35 -8.76 19.85
CA LYS A 371 14.40 -7.79 20.22
C LYS A 371 14.64 -6.72 19.17
N HIS A 372 14.46 -7.06 17.88
CA HIS A 372 14.75 -6.15 16.77
C HIS A 372 13.61 -6.09 15.73
N PRO A 373 12.36 -5.81 16.14
CA PRO A 373 11.19 -5.93 15.27
C PRO A 373 11.21 -4.93 14.12
N CYS A 374 11.62 -3.67 14.33
CA CYS A 374 11.68 -2.69 13.24
C CYS A 374 12.66 -3.09 12.15
N LEU A 375 13.86 -3.54 12.55
CA LEU A 375 14.89 -4.02 11.63
C LEU A 375 14.39 -5.24 10.84
N TYR A 376 13.72 -6.17 11.52
CA TYR A 376 13.12 -7.35 10.92
C TYR A 376 12.04 -7.03 9.89
N ILE A 377 11.09 -6.15 10.24
CA ILE A 377 10.01 -5.72 9.34
C ILE A 377 10.57 -4.98 8.13
N LEU A 378 11.60 -4.15 8.29
CA LEU A 378 12.25 -3.48 7.16
C LEU A 378 12.94 -4.49 6.22
N ALA A 379 13.67 -5.47 6.76
CA ALA A 379 14.37 -6.47 5.96
C ALA A 379 13.40 -7.30 5.11
N PHE A 380 12.36 -7.89 5.73
CA PHE A 380 11.34 -8.65 5.01
C PHE A 380 10.40 -7.77 4.19
N GLY A 381 10.20 -6.51 4.60
CA GLY A 381 9.41 -5.53 3.89
C GLY A 381 10.03 -5.18 2.54
N PHE A 382 11.34 -4.95 2.46
CA PHE A 382 12.02 -4.72 1.18
C PHE A 382 11.95 -5.94 0.26
N VAL A 383 12.00 -7.15 0.82
CA VAL A 383 11.77 -8.39 0.07
C VAL A 383 10.34 -8.42 -0.51
N SER A 384 9.34 -8.14 0.32
CA SER A 384 7.93 -8.11 -0.08
C SER A 384 7.63 -7.01 -1.12
N ALA A 385 8.20 -5.82 -0.95
CA ALA A 385 8.09 -4.71 -1.89
C ALA A 385 8.66 -5.07 -3.27
N LYS A 386 9.87 -5.68 -3.33
CA LYS A 386 10.44 -6.10 -4.62
C LYS A 386 9.59 -7.18 -5.30
N ILE A 387 9.11 -8.17 -4.54
CA ILE A 387 8.23 -9.22 -5.07
C ILE A 387 6.92 -8.63 -5.63
N THR A 388 6.36 -7.64 -4.93
CA THR A 388 5.19 -6.89 -5.42
C THR A 388 5.50 -6.11 -6.70
N ASN A 389 6.66 -5.45 -6.77
CA ASN A 389 7.07 -4.72 -7.99
C ASN A 389 7.24 -5.66 -9.18
N LYS A 390 7.75 -6.88 -8.96
CA LYS A 390 7.80 -7.90 -10.01
C LYS A 390 6.42 -8.32 -10.48
N LEU A 391 5.44 -8.41 -9.58
CA LEU A 391 4.05 -8.73 -9.92
C LEU A 391 3.40 -7.61 -10.75
N VAL A 392 3.65 -6.34 -10.41
CA VAL A 392 3.23 -5.17 -11.21
C VAL A 392 3.81 -5.25 -12.62
N VAL A 393 5.12 -5.48 -12.75
CA VAL A 393 5.78 -5.63 -14.06
C VAL A 393 5.21 -6.82 -14.83
N ALA A 394 4.98 -7.96 -14.16
CA ALA A 394 4.40 -9.15 -14.77
C ALA A 394 2.99 -8.90 -15.31
N HIS A 395 2.17 -8.13 -14.59
CA HIS A 395 0.88 -7.66 -15.06
C HIS A 395 1.00 -6.81 -16.32
N MET A 396 1.77 -5.72 -16.26
CA MET A 396 1.87 -4.75 -17.36
C MET A 396 2.48 -5.35 -18.64
N THR A 397 3.47 -6.23 -18.47
CA THR A 397 4.15 -6.92 -19.59
C THR A 397 3.44 -8.20 -20.02
N LYS A 398 2.42 -8.63 -19.26
CA LYS A 398 1.67 -9.88 -19.46
C LYS A 398 2.61 -11.09 -19.54
N SER A 399 3.52 -11.19 -18.57
CA SER A 399 4.56 -12.22 -18.48
C SER A 399 4.46 -13.00 -17.18
N GLU A 400 5.06 -14.18 -17.16
CA GLU A 400 5.12 -15.02 -15.97
C GLU A 400 6.05 -14.42 -14.89
N MET A 401 5.82 -14.77 -13.62
CA MET A 401 6.73 -14.43 -12.52
C MET A 401 7.67 -15.59 -12.21
N HIS A 402 8.96 -15.39 -12.41
CA HIS A 402 9.98 -16.38 -12.01
C HIS A 402 10.24 -16.33 -10.50
N LEU A 403 10.29 -17.51 -9.86
CA LEU A 403 10.48 -17.66 -8.42
C LEU A 403 11.93 -17.38 -7.97
N HIS A 404 12.91 -17.84 -8.75
CA HIS A 404 14.33 -17.63 -8.43
C HIS A 404 14.68 -16.15 -8.50
N ASP A 405 15.09 -15.60 -7.37
CA ASP A 405 15.43 -14.20 -7.26
C ASP A 405 16.43 -13.97 -6.11
N LEU A 406 17.38 -13.05 -6.33
CA LEU A 406 18.36 -12.62 -5.34
C LEU A 406 17.73 -12.02 -4.09
N VAL A 407 16.47 -11.59 -4.18
CA VAL A 407 15.73 -11.05 -3.04
C VAL A 407 15.62 -12.03 -1.87
N PHE A 408 15.64 -13.34 -2.15
CA PHE A 408 15.61 -14.39 -1.13
C PHE A 408 16.96 -14.69 -0.50
N LEU A 409 18.06 -14.06 -0.96
CA LEU A 409 19.39 -14.29 -0.40
C LEU A 409 19.46 -13.90 1.08
N GLY A 410 18.95 -12.72 1.45
CA GLY A 410 18.92 -12.26 2.85
C GLY A 410 18.15 -13.21 3.78
N PRO A 411 16.85 -13.45 3.53
CA PRO A 411 16.08 -14.45 4.27
C PRO A 411 16.68 -15.87 4.23
N GLY A 412 17.27 -16.26 3.11
CA GLY A 412 17.93 -17.55 2.95
C GLY A 412 19.18 -17.70 3.83
N LEU A 413 19.98 -16.64 3.98
CA LEU A 413 21.12 -16.62 4.89
C LEU A 413 20.67 -16.74 6.35
N LEU A 414 19.62 -16.01 6.76
CA LEU A 414 19.04 -16.14 8.12
C LEU A 414 18.52 -17.55 8.38
N PHE A 415 17.78 -18.11 7.42
CA PHE A 415 17.27 -19.48 7.53
C PHE A 415 18.40 -20.50 7.65
N LEU A 416 19.44 -20.37 6.83
CA LEU A 416 20.58 -21.28 6.84
C LEU A 416 21.39 -21.18 8.13
N ASP A 417 21.61 -19.97 8.62
CA ASP A 417 22.30 -19.72 9.88
C ASP A 417 21.57 -20.39 11.06
N GLN A 418 20.25 -20.20 11.17
CA GLN A 418 19.43 -20.88 12.17
C GLN A 418 19.41 -22.40 12.00
N TYR A 419 19.45 -22.91 10.77
CA TYR A 419 19.55 -24.35 10.50
C TYR A 419 20.85 -24.95 11.06
N PHE A 420 21.95 -24.19 11.02
CA PHE A 420 23.24 -24.58 11.59
C PHE A 420 23.45 -24.11 13.03
N ASN A 421 22.36 -23.99 13.81
CA ASN A 421 22.37 -23.56 15.21
C ASN A 421 22.97 -22.16 15.45
N SER A 422 22.73 -21.23 14.53
CA SER A 422 23.13 -19.81 14.64
C SER A 422 24.63 -19.67 14.86
N PHE A 423 25.42 -20.20 13.92
CA PHE A 423 26.89 -20.15 13.96
C PHE A 423 27.40 -18.70 13.85
N ILE A 424 26.67 -17.85 13.13
CA ILE A 424 26.88 -16.40 13.08
C ILE A 424 25.83 -15.74 13.98
N ASP A 425 26.14 -14.56 14.51
CA ASP A 425 25.15 -13.75 15.24
C ASP A 425 23.96 -13.40 14.32
N GLU A 426 22.78 -13.94 14.62
CA GLU A 426 21.53 -13.70 13.88
C GLU A 426 21.24 -12.19 13.70
N TYR A 427 21.64 -11.35 14.67
CA TYR A 427 21.48 -9.89 14.58
C TYR A 427 22.34 -9.28 13.46
N LEU A 428 23.59 -9.74 13.34
CA LEU A 428 24.49 -9.33 12.26
C LEU A 428 23.97 -9.81 10.91
N VAL A 429 23.52 -11.07 10.83
CA VAL A 429 22.95 -11.64 9.60
C VAL A 429 21.69 -10.87 9.19
N LEU A 430 20.89 -10.41 10.14
CA LEU A 430 19.70 -9.59 9.86
C LEU A 430 20.06 -8.22 9.25
N TRP A 431 21.10 -7.54 9.76
CA TRP A 431 21.61 -6.32 9.14
C TRP A 431 22.12 -6.56 7.72
N ILE A 432 22.85 -7.66 7.50
CA ILE A 432 23.32 -8.06 6.17
C ILE A 432 22.11 -8.30 5.25
N ALA A 433 21.08 -9.00 5.73
CA ALA A 433 19.84 -9.24 4.99
C ALA A 433 19.14 -7.92 4.62
N LEU A 434 19.00 -6.98 5.56
CA LEU A 434 18.43 -5.65 5.29
C LEU A 434 19.18 -4.95 4.15
N VAL A 435 20.51 -4.86 4.25
CA VAL A 435 21.34 -4.14 3.28
C VAL A 435 21.26 -4.78 1.90
N ILE A 436 21.34 -6.12 1.82
CA ILE A 436 21.22 -6.87 0.57
C ILE A 436 19.84 -6.64 -0.05
N SER A 437 18.76 -6.81 0.71
CA SER A 437 17.39 -6.65 0.21
C SER A 437 17.09 -5.22 -0.21
N PHE A 438 17.58 -4.21 0.53
CA PHE A 438 17.44 -2.80 0.15
C PHE A 438 18.18 -2.49 -1.16
N PHE A 439 19.45 -2.88 -1.24
CA PHE A 439 20.27 -2.63 -2.42
C PHE A 439 19.67 -3.31 -3.65
N ASP A 440 19.25 -4.56 -3.53
CA ASP A 440 18.63 -5.34 -4.59
C ASP A 440 17.27 -4.75 -5.05
N LEU A 441 16.44 -4.23 -4.13
CA LEU A 441 15.21 -3.51 -4.46
C LEU A 441 15.50 -2.22 -5.24
N VAL A 442 16.40 -1.35 -4.75
CA VAL A 442 16.75 -0.08 -5.41
C VAL A 442 17.32 -0.35 -6.80
N ARG A 443 18.25 -1.29 -6.89
CA ARG A 443 18.85 -1.75 -8.13
C ARG A 443 17.80 -2.23 -9.13
N TYR A 444 16.86 -3.07 -8.69
CA TYR A 444 15.78 -3.57 -9.53
C TYR A 444 14.91 -2.42 -10.06
N CYS A 445 14.47 -1.50 -9.19
CA CYS A 445 13.61 -0.39 -9.56
C CYS A 445 14.30 0.55 -10.56
N VAL A 446 15.55 0.95 -10.29
CA VAL A 446 16.32 1.83 -11.18
C VAL A 446 16.54 1.18 -12.54
N SER A 447 16.93 -0.10 -12.56
CA SER A 447 17.19 -0.82 -13.81
C SER A 447 15.93 -0.95 -14.66
N VAL A 448 14.80 -1.37 -14.08
CA VAL A 448 13.54 -1.49 -14.82
C VAL A 448 13.07 -0.13 -15.34
N CYS A 449 13.12 0.91 -14.51
CA CYS A 449 12.75 2.27 -14.92
C CYS A 449 13.61 2.75 -16.10
N ASN A 450 14.93 2.57 -16.03
CA ASN A 450 15.85 2.97 -17.09
C ASN A 450 15.61 2.18 -18.39
N GLN A 451 15.38 0.87 -18.31
CA GLN A 451 15.11 0.05 -19.49
C GLN A 451 13.82 0.49 -20.21
N ILE A 452 12.75 0.73 -19.46
CA ILE A 452 11.47 1.20 -20.01
C ILE A 452 11.61 2.62 -20.57
N ALA A 453 12.27 3.51 -19.83
CA ALA A 453 12.51 4.89 -20.26
C ALA A 453 13.32 4.96 -21.57
N CYS A 454 14.38 4.16 -21.67
CA CYS A 454 15.19 4.05 -22.88
C CYS A 454 14.39 3.48 -24.06
N HIS A 455 13.58 2.44 -23.83
CA HIS A 455 12.79 1.79 -24.88
C HIS A 455 11.65 2.67 -25.41
N LEU A 456 10.93 3.35 -24.51
CA LEU A 456 9.79 4.21 -24.87
C LEU A 456 10.19 5.67 -25.14
N HIS A 457 11.50 6.00 -25.05
CA HIS A 457 12.03 7.35 -25.21
C HIS A 457 11.42 8.40 -24.25
N ILE A 458 11.15 8.00 -23.02
CA ILE A 458 10.54 8.82 -21.96
C ILE A 458 11.62 9.36 -21.03
N CYS A 459 11.52 10.64 -20.67
CA CYS A 459 12.34 11.21 -19.60
C CYS A 459 11.66 10.94 -18.25
N VAL A 460 12.30 10.19 -17.36
CA VAL A 460 11.67 9.71 -16.12
C VAL A 460 11.18 10.87 -15.22
N PHE A 461 11.91 11.98 -15.14
CA PHE A 461 11.60 13.10 -14.24
C PHE A 461 11.54 14.46 -14.96
N LYS A 462 11.32 14.45 -16.27
CA LYS A 462 11.14 15.67 -17.07
C LYS A 462 10.00 15.48 -18.04
N ILE A 463 9.14 16.48 -18.15
CA ILE A 463 8.12 16.53 -19.20
C ILE A 463 8.79 17.19 -20.41
N LYS A 464 8.69 16.54 -21.58
CA LYS A 464 9.14 17.15 -22.83
C LYS A 464 8.14 18.27 -23.19
N PRO A 465 8.62 19.47 -23.54
CA PRO A 465 7.75 20.59 -23.91
C PRO A 465 6.92 20.30 -25.15
#